data_AF-A0A9N8DD30-F1
#
_entry.id   AF-A0A9N8DD30-F1
#
_cell.length_a   1.000
_cell.length_b   1.000
_cell.length_c   1.000
_cell.angle_alpha   90.00
_cell.angle_beta   90.00
_cell.angle_gamma   90.00
#
_symmetry.space_group_name_H-M   'P 1'
#
loop_
_entity.id
_entity.type
_entity.pdbx_description
1 polymer ?
#
loop_
_entity_poly.entity_id
_entity_poly.type
_entity_poly.pdbx_seq_one_letter_code
_entity_poly.pdbx_strand_id
1 'polypeptide(L)'
;MFLSLSAIVDNKLNDTNLLSLPKMKLFEDDILEDHRTPLLSFGIPGIDGDFGLLAPRWEPWRQFLYIAILVLLIQSILGAFNYAFIVSKRGSISAYLVGWGFVIPFIAWLPFQLVEIFEIHNKMAKIIPANILIAVLFRTIEAMYGTSPPRVEDSLARYIEYYGQGARPKLDKKTNQPLQATLIQFMAPLLRIALYYHLLSLTTSIGMHFDWEVFPSPVKIERFHFNLDLLRPAHFANSYINIVHTYFYVRFAFEIVAIQEIFKGYVIEKPFKNPLLTSKSPSAFWGRHWNKVIHDNLKTGAYMPTRKFFPSWVAVMVAFFLSGFIHDYTWVLAFYHHQSTRDPVTGVCEDCYESTPGKLTLFFLWQAGVMTVERLVGKYPPFSWIGQNLPTPIVSTLVVMTSLPVSHWFFGDYCMGGTYPSISQSLWIVRKL
;
A
#
# COMPACT_ATOMS: atom_id res chain seq x y z
N MET A 1 12.84 -5.38 18.89
CA MET A 1 11.94 -6.54 18.64
C MET A 1 12.06 -7.06 17.21
N PHE A 2 11.99 -6.22 16.16
CA PHE A 2 12.17 -6.69 14.77
C PHE A 2 13.64 -6.97 14.35
N LEU A 3 14.61 -6.19 14.85
CA LEU A 3 16.04 -6.50 14.65
C LEU A 3 16.47 -7.83 15.29
N SER A 4 15.71 -8.35 16.27
CA SER A 4 15.95 -9.69 16.81
C SER A 4 15.17 -10.77 16.08
N LEU A 5 14.12 -10.43 15.31
CA LEU A 5 13.38 -11.40 14.50
C LEU A 5 14.13 -11.75 13.22
N SER A 6 14.78 -10.79 12.54
CA SER A 6 15.63 -11.12 11.39
C SER A 6 16.81 -12.01 11.83
N ALA A 7 17.47 -11.66 12.94
CA ALA A 7 18.58 -12.44 13.49
C ALA A 7 18.18 -13.85 13.98
N ILE A 8 16.93 -14.05 14.43
CA ILE A 8 16.43 -15.38 14.83
C ILE A 8 16.04 -16.23 13.59
N VAL A 9 15.59 -15.58 12.51
CA VAL A 9 15.26 -16.27 11.26
C VAL A 9 16.54 -16.70 10.53
N ASP A 10 17.57 -15.86 10.51
CA ASP A 10 18.84 -16.15 9.81
C ASP A 10 19.60 -17.35 10.40
N ASN A 11 19.48 -17.60 11.72
CA ASN A 11 20.24 -18.65 12.41
C ASN A 11 19.58 -20.05 12.42
N LYS A 12 18.32 -20.19 11.99
CA LYS A 12 17.60 -21.49 12.03
C LYS A 12 17.31 -22.13 10.67
N LEU A 13 17.51 -21.42 9.57
CA LEU A 13 17.24 -21.93 8.23
C LEU A 13 18.44 -22.66 7.59
N ASN A 14 19.66 -22.49 8.11
CA ASN A 14 20.87 -23.08 7.51
C ASN A 14 21.02 -24.60 7.68
N ASP A 15 20.30 -25.24 8.62
CA ASP A 15 20.53 -26.66 8.96
C ASP A 15 19.49 -27.65 8.39
N THR A 16 18.51 -27.19 7.60
CA THR A 16 17.46 -28.08 7.06
C THR A 16 17.40 -28.09 5.54
N ASN A 17 18.12 -29.03 4.92
CA ASN A 17 18.01 -29.48 3.52
C ASN A 17 16.62 -30.07 3.14
N LEU A 18 15.55 -29.75 3.86
CA LEU A 18 14.33 -30.54 3.87
C LEU A 18 13.35 -30.27 2.73
N LEU A 19 13.56 -29.25 1.89
CA LEU A 19 12.65 -28.95 0.78
C LEU A 19 13.38 -28.30 -0.40
N SER A 20 14.20 -29.06 -1.14
CA SER A 20 14.56 -28.68 -2.52
C SER A 20 13.34 -28.89 -3.44
N LEU A 21 12.28 -28.11 -3.21
CA LEU A 21 11.15 -28.06 -4.14
C LEU A 21 11.69 -27.55 -5.48
N PRO A 22 11.29 -28.13 -6.62
CA PRO A 22 11.72 -27.65 -7.92
C PRO A 22 11.38 -26.17 -8.03
N LYS A 23 12.40 -25.33 -8.32
CA LYS A 23 12.23 -23.89 -8.50
C LYS A 23 11.08 -23.66 -9.47
N MET A 24 10.08 -22.93 -9.01
CA MET A 24 8.90 -22.69 -9.81
C MET A 24 9.30 -21.70 -10.90
N LYS A 25 9.41 -22.16 -12.15
CA LYS A 25 9.80 -21.34 -13.32
C LYS A 25 9.08 -19.99 -13.45
N LEU A 26 7.92 -19.86 -12.78
CA LEU A 26 7.15 -18.63 -12.71
C LEU A 26 7.91 -17.46 -12.07
N PHE A 27 8.92 -17.73 -11.23
CA PHE A 27 9.65 -16.74 -10.45
C PHE A 27 11.15 -16.64 -10.80
N GLU A 28 11.57 -17.23 -11.92
CA GLU A 28 12.96 -17.10 -12.41
C GLU A 28 13.34 -15.63 -12.68
N ASP A 29 14.65 -15.36 -12.60
CA ASP A 29 15.31 -14.05 -12.61
C ASP A 29 15.10 -13.20 -13.88
N ASP A 30 14.41 -13.73 -14.90
CA ASP A 30 14.18 -13.07 -16.19
C ASP A 30 13.40 -11.73 -16.06
N ILE A 31 12.91 -11.39 -14.87
CA ILE A 31 12.22 -10.13 -14.54
C ILE A 31 13.18 -9.08 -13.93
N LEU A 32 14.40 -9.43 -13.55
CA LEU A 32 15.34 -8.47 -12.97
C LEU A 32 15.81 -7.43 -13.99
N GLU A 33 16.01 -7.86 -15.24
CA GLU A 33 16.43 -7.01 -16.34
C GLU A 33 15.27 -6.72 -17.30
N ASP A 34 15.19 -5.48 -17.75
CA ASP A 34 14.19 -5.06 -18.73
C ASP A 34 14.74 -5.21 -20.15
N HIS A 35 14.60 -6.41 -20.72
CA HIS A 35 15.05 -6.75 -22.08
C HIS A 35 14.04 -6.40 -23.17
N ARG A 36 13.02 -5.58 -22.88
CA ARG A 36 12.01 -5.21 -23.88
C ARG A 36 12.63 -4.43 -25.04
N THR A 37 12.25 -4.79 -26.26
CA THR A 37 12.55 -4.00 -27.46
C THR A 37 11.43 -2.99 -27.73
N PRO A 38 11.73 -1.79 -28.26
CA PRO A 38 10.73 -0.81 -28.64
C PRO A 38 9.79 -1.35 -29.73
N LEU A 39 8.48 -1.22 -29.53
CA LEU A 39 7.47 -1.45 -30.56
C LEU A 39 7.49 -0.36 -31.64
N LEU A 40 7.82 0.86 -31.22
CA LEU A 40 7.91 2.05 -32.05
C LEU A 40 9.02 2.93 -31.50
N SER A 41 9.91 3.40 -32.38
CA SER A 41 10.91 4.41 -32.06
C SER A 41 10.53 5.76 -32.69
N PHE A 42 10.72 6.86 -31.96
CA PHE A 42 10.39 8.21 -32.41
C PHE A 42 11.26 9.26 -31.70
N GLY A 43 11.50 10.39 -32.35
CA GLY A 43 12.08 11.58 -31.72
C GLY A 43 11.02 12.49 -31.12
N ILE A 44 11.33 13.19 -30.04
CA ILE A 44 10.46 14.22 -29.46
C ILE A 44 11.04 15.60 -29.84
N PRO A 45 10.28 16.48 -30.52
CA PRO A 45 10.77 17.80 -30.88
C PRO A 45 11.27 18.59 -29.66
N GLY A 46 12.54 19.00 -29.69
CA GLY A 46 13.17 19.75 -28.61
C GLY A 46 13.74 18.93 -27.46
N ILE A 47 13.77 17.59 -27.55
CA ILE A 47 14.43 16.72 -26.57
C ILE A 47 15.43 15.82 -27.29
N ASP A 48 16.70 15.85 -26.85
CA ASP A 48 17.76 15.07 -27.47
C ASP A 48 17.61 13.55 -27.21
N GLY A 49 17.69 12.77 -28.29
CA GLY A 49 17.70 11.30 -28.28
C GLY A 49 16.44 10.68 -28.89
N ASP A 50 16.52 9.38 -29.17
CA ASP A 50 15.40 8.59 -29.64
C ASP A 50 14.62 8.00 -28.45
N PHE A 51 13.31 7.90 -28.61
CA PHE A 51 12.40 7.34 -27.61
C PHE A 51 11.74 6.10 -28.17
N GLY A 52 11.57 5.09 -27.32
CA GLY A 52 10.91 3.84 -27.62
C GLY A 52 9.61 3.68 -26.82
N LEU A 53 8.54 3.27 -27.49
CA LEU A 53 7.34 2.74 -26.82
C LEU A 53 7.53 1.25 -26.54
N LEU A 54 7.65 0.88 -25.27
CA LEU A 54 7.83 -0.51 -24.83
C LEU A 54 6.48 -1.12 -24.43
N ALA A 55 6.20 -2.32 -24.91
CA ALA A 55 5.02 -3.10 -24.52
C ALA A 55 5.10 -3.55 -23.06
N PRO A 56 3.98 -3.79 -22.35
CA PRO A 56 4.03 -4.45 -21.05
C PRO A 56 4.46 -5.91 -21.20
N ARG A 57 5.26 -6.39 -20.25
CA ARG A 57 5.56 -7.81 -20.05
C ARG A 57 4.39 -8.52 -19.39
N TRP A 58 4.17 -9.77 -19.77
CA TRP A 58 3.09 -10.58 -19.20
C TRP A 58 3.54 -11.30 -17.92
N GLU A 59 4.83 -11.54 -17.75
CA GLU A 59 5.40 -12.31 -16.64
C GLU A 59 5.06 -11.71 -15.27
N PRO A 60 5.22 -10.40 -15.01
CA PRO A 60 4.83 -9.82 -13.72
C PRO A 60 3.34 -9.97 -13.41
N TRP A 61 2.47 -9.84 -14.41
CA TRP A 61 1.02 -10.02 -14.25
C TRP A 61 0.65 -11.43 -13.80
N ARG A 62 1.33 -12.45 -14.36
CA ARG A 62 1.15 -13.85 -13.94
C ARG A 62 1.60 -14.06 -12.49
N GLN A 63 2.73 -13.48 -12.09
CA GLN A 63 3.20 -13.53 -10.71
C GLN A 63 2.19 -12.87 -9.75
N PHE A 64 1.72 -11.67 -10.08
CA PHE A 64 0.74 -10.96 -9.28
C PHE A 64 -0.54 -11.76 -9.09
N LEU A 65 -1.05 -12.37 -10.16
CA LEU A 65 -2.25 -13.19 -10.10
C LEU A 65 -2.05 -14.44 -9.22
N TYR A 66 -0.95 -15.15 -9.41
CA TYR A 66 -0.65 -16.36 -8.63
C TYR A 66 -0.53 -16.05 -7.13
N ILE A 67 0.24 -15.01 -6.79
CA ILE A 67 0.41 -14.59 -5.40
C ILE A 67 -0.91 -14.10 -4.81
N ALA A 68 -1.72 -13.35 -5.57
CA ALA A 68 -3.02 -12.88 -5.10
C ALA A 68 -3.99 -14.03 -4.79
N ILE A 69 -4.01 -15.08 -5.61
CA ILE A 69 -4.82 -16.28 -5.36
C ILE A 69 -4.33 -16.98 -4.09
N LEU A 70 -3.02 -17.16 -3.93
CA LEU A 70 -2.44 -17.78 -2.74
C LEU A 70 -2.77 -16.99 -1.46
N VAL A 71 -2.59 -15.67 -1.50
CA VAL A 71 -2.96 -14.73 -0.42
C VAL A 71 -4.43 -14.89 -0.04
N LEU A 72 -5.34 -14.96 -1.03
CA LEU A 72 -6.77 -15.12 -0.80
C LEU A 72 -7.12 -16.45 -0.13
N LEU A 73 -6.45 -17.54 -0.51
CA LEU A 73 -6.62 -18.86 0.11
C LEU A 73 -6.17 -18.83 1.58
N ILE A 74 -4.99 -18.28 1.85
CA ILE A 74 -4.46 -18.12 3.22
C ILE A 74 -5.41 -17.26 4.07
N GLN A 75 -5.87 -16.13 3.53
CA GLN A 75 -6.83 -15.26 4.22
C GLN A 75 -8.13 -15.99 4.55
N SER A 76 -8.62 -16.83 3.63
CA SER A 76 -9.84 -17.62 3.83
C SER A 76 -9.69 -18.64 4.96
N ILE A 77 -8.55 -19.34 5.01
CA ILE A 77 -8.21 -20.29 6.08
C ILE A 77 -8.13 -19.57 7.43
N LEU A 78 -7.43 -18.43 7.48
CA LEU A 78 -7.30 -17.61 8.68
C LEU A 78 -8.63 -17.01 9.12
N GLY A 79 -9.51 -16.67 8.18
CA GLY A 79 -10.88 -16.24 8.47
C GLY A 79 -11.68 -17.35 9.17
N ALA A 80 -11.61 -18.57 8.65
CA ALA A 80 -12.27 -19.71 9.28
C ALA A 80 -11.72 -19.99 10.69
N PHE A 81 -10.39 -19.93 10.83
CA PHE A 81 -9.71 -20.11 12.11
C PHE A 81 -10.14 -19.03 13.13
N ASN A 82 -10.10 -17.75 12.75
CA ASN A 82 -10.50 -16.67 13.64
C ASN A 82 -11.99 -16.73 14.03
N TYR A 83 -12.87 -17.18 13.12
CA TYR A 83 -14.27 -17.42 13.45
C TYR A 83 -14.40 -18.49 14.55
N ALA A 84 -13.72 -19.62 14.37
CA ALA A 84 -13.81 -20.77 15.27
C ALA A 84 -13.19 -20.51 16.65
N PHE A 85 -12.07 -19.77 16.74
CA PHE A 85 -11.28 -19.65 17.96
C PHE A 85 -11.33 -18.27 18.64
N ILE A 86 -11.61 -17.20 17.89
CA ILE A 86 -11.64 -15.83 18.43
C ILE A 86 -13.09 -15.34 18.55
N VAL A 87 -13.88 -15.41 17.47
CA VAL A 87 -15.26 -14.89 17.48
C VAL A 87 -16.14 -15.67 18.46
N SER A 88 -16.08 -17.00 18.44
CA SER A 88 -16.85 -17.87 19.35
C SER A 88 -16.50 -17.69 20.84
N LYS A 89 -15.30 -17.17 21.14
CA LYS A 89 -14.76 -17.00 22.50
C LYS A 89 -14.42 -15.54 22.81
N ARG A 90 -15.04 -14.59 22.11
CA ARG A 90 -14.72 -13.16 22.18
C ARG A 90 -14.69 -12.66 23.63
N GLY A 91 -13.70 -11.82 23.92
CA GLY A 91 -13.52 -11.24 25.26
C GLY A 91 -12.88 -12.20 26.29
N SER A 92 -12.72 -13.49 25.97
CA SER A 92 -11.96 -14.41 26.82
C SER A 92 -10.45 -14.23 26.66
N ILE A 93 -9.68 -14.58 27.70
CA ILE A 93 -8.21 -14.61 27.64
C ILE A 93 -7.74 -15.52 26.49
N SER A 94 -8.44 -16.64 26.26
CA SER A 94 -8.09 -17.57 25.17
C SER A 94 -8.15 -16.92 23.78
N ALA A 95 -9.16 -16.10 23.51
CA ALA A 95 -9.29 -15.39 22.25
C ALA A 95 -8.16 -14.36 22.04
N TYR A 96 -7.76 -13.67 23.11
CA TYR A 96 -6.63 -12.73 23.06
C TYR A 96 -5.28 -13.44 22.91
N LEU A 97 -5.07 -14.59 23.57
CA LEU A 97 -3.87 -15.41 23.39
C LEU A 97 -3.76 -15.96 21.97
N VAL A 98 -4.87 -16.40 21.37
CA VAL A 98 -4.90 -16.85 19.97
C VAL A 98 -4.60 -15.69 19.03
N GLY A 99 -5.25 -14.54 19.20
CA GLY A 99 -5.04 -13.38 18.32
C GLY A 99 -3.64 -12.78 18.44
N TRP A 100 -3.24 -12.35 19.64
CA TRP A 100 -1.95 -11.69 19.88
C TRP A 100 -0.76 -12.65 19.95
N GLY A 101 -0.96 -13.86 20.47
CA GLY A 101 0.12 -14.83 20.68
C GLY A 101 0.39 -15.75 19.49
N PHE A 102 -0.59 -15.95 18.61
CA PHE A 102 -0.44 -16.87 17.48
C PHE A 102 -0.73 -16.20 16.12
N VAL A 103 -1.95 -15.74 15.88
CA VAL A 103 -2.37 -15.28 14.55
C VAL A 103 -1.56 -14.08 14.08
N ILE A 104 -1.42 -13.04 14.91
CA ILE A 104 -0.69 -11.82 14.55
C ILE A 104 0.81 -12.08 14.31
N PRO A 105 1.54 -12.79 15.19
CA PRO A 105 2.93 -13.18 14.91
C PRO A 105 3.06 -14.01 13.63
N PHE A 106 2.14 -14.97 13.41
CA PHE A 106 2.16 -15.83 12.23
C PHE A 106 2.02 -15.01 10.94
N ILE A 107 1.06 -14.09 10.85
CA ILE A 107 0.87 -13.25 9.64
C ILE A 107 1.95 -12.19 9.46
N ALA A 108 2.69 -11.82 10.51
CA ALA A 108 3.85 -10.94 10.42
C ALA A 108 5.11 -11.66 9.96
N TRP A 109 5.15 -12.99 10.07
CA TRP A 109 6.28 -13.81 9.63
C TRP A 109 6.05 -14.42 8.24
N LEU A 110 4.82 -14.89 7.98
CA LEU A 110 4.45 -15.63 6.78
C LEU A 110 4.82 -14.93 5.45
N PRO A 111 4.64 -13.60 5.27
CA PRO A 111 5.00 -12.95 4.01
C PRO A 111 6.47 -13.11 3.62
N PHE A 112 7.40 -13.12 4.59
CA PHE A 112 8.82 -13.38 4.32
C PHE A 112 9.05 -14.81 3.85
N GLN A 113 8.36 -15.78 4.46
CA GLN A 113 8.44 -17.17 4.04
C GLN A 113 7.89 -17.37 2.63
N LEU A 114 6.80 -16.68 2.28
CA LEU A 114 6.27 -16.73 0.91
C LEU A 114 7.26 -16.12 -0.09
N VAL A 115 7.87 -14.98 0.24
CA VAL A 115 8.90 -14.39 -0.63
C VAL A 115 10.07 -15.35 -0.82
N GLU A 116 10.56 -15.99 0.25
CA GLU A 116 11.69 -16.92 0.16
C GLU A 116 11.35 -18.23 -0.56
N ILE A 117 10.25 -18.90 -0.19
CA ILE A 117 9.84 -20.18 -0.78
C ILE A 117 9.57 -20.07 -2.28
N PHE A 118 8.98 -18.94 -2.71
CA PHE A 118 8.68 -18.71 -4.12
C PHE A 118 9.78 -17.94 -4.86
N GLU A 119 10.91 -17.61 -4.21
CA GLU A 119 11.98 -16.79 -4.79
C GLU A 119 11.42 -15.54 -5.52
N ILE A 120 10.53 -14.80 -4.87
CA ILE A 120 9.83 -13.68 -5.54
C ILE A 120 10.81 -12.53 -5.70
N HIS A 121 11.43 -12.33 -6.87
CA HIS A 121 12.40 -11.25 -7.07
C HIS A 121 11.78 -9.87 -7.34
N ASN A 122 10.64 -9.81 -8.04
CA ASN A 122 10.00 -8.55 -8.40
C ASN A 122 9.52 -7.79 -7.14
N LYS A 123 10.02 -6.57 -6.94
CA LYS A 123 9.75 -5.77 -5.72
C LYS A 123 8.27 -5.43 -5.55
N MET A 124 7.53 -5.24 -6.64
CA MET A 124 6.08 -5.05 -6.57
C MET A 124 5.35 -6.33 -6.17
N ALA A 125 5.80 -7.48 -6.68
CA ALA A 125 5.24 -8.77 -6.31
C ALA A 125 5.46 -9.06 -4.83
N LYS A 126 6.63 -8.71 -4.26
CA LYS A 126 6.93 -8.81 -2.82
C LYS A 126 5.97 -8.01 -1.93
N ILE A 127 5.37 -6.92 -2.43
CA ILE A 127 4.38 -6.13 -1.67
C ILE A 127 3.05 -6.88 -1.52
N ILE A 128 2.68 -7.75 -2.47
CA ILE A 128 1.36 -8.41 -2.46
C ILE A 128 1.16 -9.30 -1.22
N PRO A 129 2.12 -10.16 -0.80
CA PRO A 129 2.02 -10.91 0.44
C PRO A 129 1.88 -10.04 1.69
N ALA A 130 2.42 -8.80 1.71
CA ALA A 130 2.21 -7.89 2.84
C ALA A 130 0.72 -7.56 3.04
N ASN A 131 -0.11 -7.62 1.99
CA ASN A 131 -1.55 -7.42 2.12
C ASN A 131 -2.22 -8.47 3.04
N ILE A 132 -1.62 -9.67 3.20
CA ILE A 132 -2.05 -10.64 4.22
C ILE A 132 -1.97 -10.00 5.59
N LEU A 133 -0.81 -9.43 5.94
CA LEU A 133 -0.61 -8.77 7.21
C LEU A 133 -1.64 -7.65 7.39
N ILE A 134 -1.76 -6.74 6.43
CA ILE A 134 -2.65 -5.57 6.57
C ILE A 134 -4.09 -6.02 6.82
N ALA A 135 -4.64 -6.89 5.97
CA ALA A 135 -6.03 -7.27 6.05
C ALA A 135 -6.33 -8.16 7.27
N VAL A 136 -5.50 -9.18 7.51
CA VAL A 136 -5.76 -10.15 8.58
C VAL A 136 -5.45 -9.57 9.96
N LEU A 137 -4.44 -8.70 10.09
CA LEU A 137 -4.12 -8.03 11.36
C LEU A 137 -5.32 -7.26 11.87
N PHE A 138 -5.84 -6.33 11.06
CA PHE A 138 -6.97 -5.51 11.47
C PHE A 138 -8.22 -6.35 11.73
N ARG A 139 -8.52 -7.33 10.89
CA ARG A 139 -9.68 -8.22 11.08
C ARG A 139 -9.57 -9.12 12.31
N THR A 140 -8.35 -9.55 12.66
CA THR A 140 -8.10 -10.30 13.89
C THR A 140 -8.33 -9.42 15.11
N ILE A 141 -7.86 -8.16 15.07
CA ILE A 141 -8.12 -7.19 16.15
C ILE A 141 -9.61 -6.89 16.25
N GLU A 142 -10.30 -6.69 15.12
CA GLU A 142 -11.75 -6.51 15.09
C GLU A 142 -12.50 -7.68 15.74
N ALA A 143 -12.08 -8.91 15.44
CA ALA A 143 -12.64 -10.13 16.01
C ALA A 143 -12.48 -10.17 17.54
N MET A 144 -11.28 -9.84 18.04
CA MET A 144 -10.96 -9.82 19.47
C MET A 144 -11.79 -8.78 20.23
N TYR A 145 -11.92 -7.58 19.66
CA TYR A 145 -12.55 -6.45 20.33
C TYR A 145 -14.02 -6.24 19.94
N GLY A 146 -14.60 -7.05 19.06
CA GLY A 146 -15.99 -6.92 18.63
C GLY A 146 -16.27 -5.61 17.90
N THR A 147 -15.36 -5.22 17.00
CA THR A 147 -15.48 -4.03 16.16
C THR A 147 -15.62 -4.36 14.68
N SER A 148 -15.83 -5.63 14.35
CA SER A 148 -16.15 -6.10 12.99
C SER A 148 -17.39 -5.40 12.43
N PRO A 149 -17.49 -5.21 11.09
CA PRO A 149 -18.68 -4.66 10.48
C PRO A 149 -19.93 -5.50 10.79
N PRO A 150 -21.14 -4.90 10.78
CA PRO A 150 -22.37 -5.65 11.00
C PRO A 150 -22.51 -6.84 10.06
N ARG A 151 -23.06 -7.94 10.57
CA ARG A 151 -23.47 -9.14 9.81
C ARG A 151 -22.38 -10.01 9.19
N VAL A 152 -21.11 -9.59 9.27
CA VAL A 152 -19.99 -10.41 8.77
C VAL A 152 -19.81 -11.68 9.61
N GLU A 153 -20.26 -11.66 10.87
CA GLU A 153 -20.17 -12.77 11.82
C GLU A 153 -21.43 -13.67 11.85
N ASP A 154 -22.46 -13.34 11.07
CA ASP A 154 -23.72 -14.10 11.02
C ASP A 154 -23.50 -15.57 10.62
N SER A 155 -22.45 -15.86 9.84
CA SER A 155 -22.06 -17.21 9.46
C SER A 155 -20.58 -17.32 9.14
N LEU A 156 -20.03 -18.53 9.24
CA LEU A 156 -18.66 -18.84 8.85
C LEU A 156 -18.36 -18.43 7.40
N ALA A 157 -19.27 -18.72 6.47
CA ALA A 157 -19.08 -18.41 5.04
C ALA A 157 -18.93 -16.90 4.80
N ARG A 158 -19.78 -16.07 5.43
CA ARG A 158 -19.67 -14.60 5.32
C ARG A 158 -18.40 -14.08 5.96
N TYR A 159 -17.96 -14.70 7.05
CA TYR A 159 -16.74 -14.29 7.73
C TYR A 159 -15.48 -14.63 6.91
N ILE A 160 -15.44 -15.81 6.29
CA ILE A 160 -14.39 -16.19 5.32
C ILE A 160 -14.39 -15.23 4.14
N GLU A 161 -15.57 -14.94 3.58
CA GLU A 161 -15.70 -13.99 2.46
C GLU A 161 -15.18 -12.62 2.87
N TYR A 162 -15.56 -12.12 4.05
CA TYR A 162 -15.07 -10.87 4.60
C TYR A 162 -13.55 -10.86 4.68
N TYR A 163 -12.90 -11.96 5.08
CA TYR A 163 -11.43 -12.07 5.10
C TYR A 163 -10.77 -12.03 3.72
N GLY A 164 -11.48 -12.43 2.66
CA GLY A 164 -11.00 -12.33 1.29
C GLY A 164 -11.31 -11.00 0.59
N GLN A 165 -12.13 -10.14 1.19
CA GLN A 165 -12.52 -8.86 0.57
C GLN A 165 -11.33 -7.90 0.52
N GLY A 166 -10.90 -7.51 -0.68
CA GLY A 166 -9.93 -6.44 -0.86
C GLY A 166 -10.57 -5.05 -1.02
N ALA A 167 -11.86 -4.99 -1.34
CA ALA A 167 -12.67 -3.77 -1.35
C ALA A 167 -14.00 -4.01 -0.62
N ARG A 168 -14.55 -2.96 0.01
CA ARG A 168 -15.78 -3.11 0.78
C ARG A 168 -17.01 -3.04 -0.14
N PRO A 169 -17.93 -4.01 -0.10
CA PRO A 169 -19.21 -3.87 -0.76
C PRO A 169 -20.00 -2.73 -0.12
N LYS A 170 -20.70 -1.97 -0.94
CA LYS A 170 -21.62 -0.94 -0.50
C LYS A 170 -22.85 -1.62 0.08
N LEU A 171 -23.12 -1.36 1.35
CA LEU A 171 -24.27 -1.92 2.04
C LEU A 171 -25.51 -1.04 1.88
N ASP A 172 -26.67 -1.66 1.77
CA ASP A 172 -27.96 -1.00 1.87
C ASP A 172 -28.20 -0.51 3.30
N LYS A 173 -28.62 0.75 3.47
CA LYS A 173 -28.76 1.38 4.80
C LYS A 173 -29.85 0.77 5.67
N LYS A 174 -30.86 0.14 5.07
CA LYS A 174 -32.00 -0.43 5.81
C LYS A 174 -31.76 -1.89 6.17
N THR A 175 -31.23 -2.66 5.22
CA THR A 175 -31.07 -4.12 5.35
C THR A 175 -29.66 -4.54 5.75
N ASN A 176 -28.67 -3.65 5.64
CA ASN A 176 -27.23 -3.96 5.80
C ASN A 176 -26.75 -5.11 4.89
N GLN A 177 -27.43 -5.35 3.76
CA GLN A 177 -27.00 -6.32 2.75
C GLN A 177 -26.15 -5.65 1.66
N PRO A 178 -25.23 -6.39 1.01
CA PRO A 178 -24.53 -5.91 -0.17
C PRO A 178 -25.50 -5.50 -1.29
N LEU A 179 -25.29 -4.32 -1.87
CA LEU A 179 -26.04 -3.88 -3.04
C LEU A 179 -25.57 -4.64 -4.29
N GLN A 180 -26.53 -5.12 -5.09
CA GLN A 180 -26.25 -5.81 -6.36
C GLN A 180 -25.84 -4.82 -7.45
N ALA A 181 -24.80 -5.17 -8.21
CA ALA A 181 -24.29 -4.35 -9.30
C ALA A 181 -25.14 -4.49 -10.57
N THR A 182 -25.43 -3.36 -11.20
CA THR A 182 -25.95 -3.35 -12.58
C THR A 182 -24.83 -3.59 -13.59
N LEU A 183 -25.16 -3.94 -14.84
CA LEU A 183 -24.17 -4.09 -15.92
C LEU A 183 -23.30 -2.82 -16.09
N ILE A 184 -23.88 -1.64 -15.97
CA ILE A 184 -23.15 -0.36 -16.05
C ILE A 184 -22.15 -0.26 -14.89
N GLN A 185 -22.57 -0.64 -13.68
CA GLN A 185 -21.70 -0.63 -12.49
C GLN A 185 -20.61 -1.71 -12.56
N PHE A 186 -20.86 -2.82 -13.26
CA PHE A 186 -19.88 -3.87 -13.56
C PHE A 186 -18.83 -3.38 -14.58
N MET A 187 -19.26 -2.70 -15.65
CA MET A 187 -18.36 -2.22 -16.72
C MET A 187 -17.53 -1.00 -16.33
N ALA A 188 -18.07 -0.10 -15.50
CA ALA A 188 -17.38 1.14 -15.15
C ALA A 188 -16.00 0.94 -14.47
N PRO A 189 -15.79 -0.01 -13.55
CA PRO A 189 -14.48 -0.41 -13.04
C PRO A 189 -13.49 -0.82 -14.13
N LEU A 190 -13.90 -1.63 -15.12
CA LEU A 190 -13.02 -2.05 -16.22
C LEU A 190 -12.50 -0.86 -17.03
N LEU A 191 -13.38 0.10 -17.34
CA LEU A 191 -12.99 1.35 -18.00
C LEU A 191 -12.04 2.20 -17.13
N ARG A 192 -12.25 2.21 -15.81
CA ARG A 192 -11.34 2.92 -14.89
C ARG A 192 -9.99 2.22 -14.76
N ILE A 193 -9.94 0.89 -14.79
CA ILE A 193 -8.68 0.13 -14.84
C ILE A 193 -7.89 0.57 -16.06
N ALA A 194 -8.50 0.56 -17.25
CA ALA A 194 -7.83 1.02 -18.46
C ALA A 194 -7.34 2.48 -18.33
N LEU A 195 -8.21 3.40 -17.88
CA LEU A 195 -7.83 4.81 -17.69
C LEU A 195 -6.64 4.98 -16.73
N TYR A 196 -6.71 4.38 -15.54
CA TYR A 196 -5.65 4.53 -14.54
C TYR A 196 -4.39 3.74 -14.90
N TYR A 197 -4.51 2.65 -15.67
CA TYR A 197 -3.37 1.98 -16.29
C TYR A 197 -2.60 2.97 -17.19
N HIS A 198 -3.30 3.67 -18.09
CA HIS A 198 -2.67 4.62 -19.01
C HIS A 198 -2.08 5.84 -18.27
N LEU A 199 -2.77 6.38 -17.27
CA LEU A 199 -2.27 7.50 -16.46
C LEU A 199 -1.04 7.08 -15.64
N LEU A 200 -1.04 5.88 -15.07
CA LEU A 200 0.09 5.33 -14.35
C LEU A 200 1.28 5.11 -15.30
N SER A 201 1.03 4.52 -16.47
CA SER A 201 2.02 4.32 -17.53
C SER A 201 2.70 5.63 -17.96
N LEU A 202 1.90 6.67 -18.21
CA LEU A 202 2.40 7.99 -18.59
C LEU A 202 3.24 8.62 -17.48
N THR A 203 2.74 8.63 -16.25
CA THR A 203 3.48 9.22 -15.12
C THR A 203 4.73 8.43 -14.76
N THR A 204 4.73 7.10 -14.93
CA THR A 204 5.93 6.26 -14.78
C THR A 204 6.98 6.60 -15.84
N SER A 205 6.55 6.78 -17.10
CA SER A 205 7.45 7.16 -18.20
C SER A 205 8.15 8.50 -17.93
N ILE A 206 7.38 9.49 -17.48
CA ILE A 206 7.93 10.79 -17.08
C ILE A 206 8.85 10.65 -15.88
N GLY A 207 8.40 9.96 -14.82
CA GLY A 207 9.17 9.76 -13.59
C GLY A 207 10.51 9.11 -13.86
N MET A 208 10.53 8.01 -14.60
CA MET A 208 11.77 7.30 -14.97
C MET A 208 12.71 8.14 -15.83
N HIS A 209 12.21 9.00 -16.72
CA HIS A 209 13.06 9.85 -17.56
C HIS A 209 13.84 10.90 -16.76
N PHE A 210 13.29 11.35 -15.64
CA PHE A 210 13.89 12.37 -14.78
C PHE A 210 14.39 11.79 -13.45
N ASP A 211 14.61 10.48 -13.35
CA ASP A 211 15.02 9.80 -12.10
C ASP A 211 14.16 10.18 -10.88
N TRP A 212 12.86 10.43 -11.14
CA TRP A 212 11.86 10.87 -10.16
C TRP A 212 12.12 12.25 -9.54
N GLU A 213 13.03 13.03 -10.12
CA GLU A 213 13.44 14.37 -9.74
C GLU A 213 13.35 15.34 -10.93
N VAL A 214 12.12 15.67 -11.35
CA VAL A 214 11.84 16.54 -12.51
C VAL A 214 12.46 17.93 -12.36
N PHE A 215 12.49 18.46 -11.13
CA PHE A 215 13.09 19.75 -10.80
C PHE A 215 14.28 19.55 -9.86
N PRO A 216 15.47 20.06 -10.17
CA PRO A 216 16.64 19.90 -9.30
C PRO A 216 16.37 20.39 -7.87
N SER A 217 16.58 19.52 -6.90
CA SER A 217 16.30 19.73 -5.48
C SER A 217 17.52 19.35 -4.63
N PRO A 218 17.92 20.15 -3.65
CA PRO A 218 18.99 19.78 -2.73
C PRO A 218 18.57 18.68 -1.73
N VAL A 219 17.29 18.29 -1.69
CA VAL A 219 16.76 17.28 -0.77
C VAL A 219 17.21 15.89 -1.17
N LYS A 220 17.90 15.19 -0.26
CA LYS A 220 18.31 13.80 -0.41
C LYS A 220 17.16 12.86 -0.05
N ILE A 221 16.47 12.35 -1.07
CA ILE A 221 15.26 11.53 -0.90
C ILE A 221 15.55 10.16 -0.26
N GLU A 222 16.77 9.66 -0.40
CA GLU A 222 17.24 8.38 0.14
C GLU A 222 17.50 8.41 1.65
N ARG A 223 17.62 9.59 2.29
CA ARG A 223 17.95 9.72 3.72
C ARG A 223 16.84 10.39 4.53
N PHE A 224 16.99 10.41 5.85
CA PHE A 224 16.25 11.33 6.73
C PHE A 224 16.73 12.77 6.54
N HIS A 225 16.33 13.39 5.43
CA HIS A 225 16.58 14.80 5.19
C HIS A 225 15.53 15.64 5.93
N PHE A 226 15.97 16.46 6.90
CA PHE A 226 15.08 17.32 7.71
C PHE A 226 15.74 18.67 8.03
N ASN A 227 15.72 19.58 7.05
CA ASN A 227 16.21 20.95 7.19
C ASN A 227 15.31 21.93 6.37
N LEU A 228 15.73 23.18 6.20
CA LEU A 228 14.95 24.18 5.45
C LEU A 228 14.86 23.92 3.93
N ASP A 229 15.67 23.01 3.38
CA ASP A 229 15.56 22.62 1.97
C ASP A 229 14.24 21.94 1.64
N LEU A 230 13.57 21.39 2.66
CA LEU A 230 12.21 20.85 2.52
C LEU A 230 11.19 21.90 2.11
N LEU A 231 11.49 23.20 2.24
CA LEU A 231 10.63 24.30 1.84
C LEU A 231 10.94 24.85 0.45
N ARG A 232 11.88 24.24 -0.28
CA ARG A 232 12.22 24.65 -1.65
C ARG A 232 11.06 24.36 -2.61
N PRO A 233 10.70 25.28 -3.51
CA PRO A 233 9.64 25.05 -4.50
C PRO A 233 9.87 23.81 -5.38
N ALA A 234 11.12 23.53 -5.74
CA ALA A 234 11.48 22.33 -6.51
C ALA A 234 11.11 21.03 -5.77
N HIS A 235 11.41 20.95 -4.46
CA HIS A 235 11.03 19.81 -3.61
C HIS A 235 9.51 19.63 -3.55
N PHE A 236 8.77 20.73 -3.39
CA PHE A 236 7.31 20.72 -3.40
C PHE A 236 6.75 20.22 -4.74
N ALA A 237 7.31 20.68 -5.86
CA ALA A 237 6.88 20.29 -7.19
C ALA A 237 7.14 18.80 -7.46
N ASN A 238 8.36 18.31 -7.18
CA ASN A 238 8.69 16.89 -7.28
C ASN A 238 7.81 16.03 -6.39
N SER A 239 7.63 16.45 -5.14
CA SER A 239 6.77 15.76 -4.18
C SER A 239 5.31 15.70 -4.63
N TYR A 240 4.79 16.77 -5.24
CA TYR A 240 3.43 16.79 -5.77
C TYR A 240 3.27 15.82 -6.94
N ILE A 241 4.25 15.77 -7.85
CA ILE A 241 4.27 14.81 -8.96
C ILE A 241 4.28 13.38 -8.42
N ASN A 242 5.11 13.09 -7.41
CA ASN A 242 5.17 11.78 -6.77
C ASN A 242 3.85 11.40 -6.06
N ILE A 243 3.15 12.34 -5.44
CA ILE A 243 1.81 12.10 -4.88
C ILE A 243 0.79 11.80 -5.99
N VAL A 244 0.82 12.53 -7.11
CA VAL A 244 -0.07 12.26 -8.25
C VAL A 244 0.19 10.87 -8.83
N HIS A 245 1.46 10.52 -9.02
CA HIS A 245 1.86 9.19 -9.47
C HIS A 245 1.38 8.10 -8.51
N THR A 246 1.63 8.27 -7.21
CA THR A 246 1.16 7.34 -6.17
C THR A 246 -0.36 7.23 -6.16
N TYR A 247 -1.07 8.34 -6.33
CA TYR A 247 -2.52 8.32 -6.44
C TYR A 247 -2.96 7.44 -7.61
N PHE A 248 -2.36 7.58 -8.79
CA PHE A 248 -2.68 6.71 -9.93
C PHE A 248 -2.31 5.25 -9.68
N TYR A 249 -1.15 4.99 -9.08
CA TYR A 249 -0.71 3.64 -8.72
C TYR A 249 -1.69 2.95 -7.77
N VAL A 250 -1.98 3.57 -6.63
CA VAL A 250 -2.85 2.96 -5.61
C VAL A 250 -4.28 2.91 -6.12
N ARG A 251 -4.74 3.91 -6.89
CA ARG A 251 -6.07 3.90 -7.52
C ARG A 251 -6.20 2.74 -8.50
N PHE A 252 -5.21 2.51 -9.35
CA PHE A 252 -5.16 1.40 -10.27
C PHE A 252 -5.21 0.05 -9.54
N ALA A 253 -4.37 -0.13 -8.51
CA ALA A 253 -4.35 -1.34 -7.69
C ALA A 253 -5.73 -1.64 -7.06
N PHE A 254 -6.40 -0.63 -6.50
CA PHE A 254 -7.75 -0.83 -5.93
C PHE A 254 -8.82 -1.11 -6.98
N GLU A 255 -8.72 -0.59 -8.20
CA GLU A 255 -9.66 -0.94 -9.27
C GLU A 255 -9.44 -2.38 -9.75
N ILE A 256 -8.19 -2.89 -9.73
CA ILE A 256 -7.92 -4.33 -9.97
C ILE A 256 -8.53 -5.18 -8.85
N VAL A 257 -8.27 -4.83 -7.59
CA VAL A 257 -8.81 -5.57 -6.44
C VAL A 257 -10.34 -5.56 -6.45
N ALA A 258 -10.95 -4.47 -6.90
CA ALA A 258 -12.40 -4.36 -7.05
C ALA A 258 -13.00 -5.42 -7.98
N ILE A 259 -12.26 -5.95 -8.95
CA ILE A 259 -12.72 -7.01 -9.86
C ILE A 259 -13.30 -8.20 -9.09
N GLN A 260 -12.67 -8.58 -7.97
CA GLN A 260 -13.12 -9.70 -7.14
C GLN A 260 -14.56 -9.51 -6.63
N GLU A 261 -14.87 -8.32 -6.11
CA GLU A 261 -16.20 -8.02 -5.57
C GLU A 261 -17.24 -7.80 -6.68
N ILE A 262 -16.80 -7.30 -7.84
CA ILE A 262 -17.66 -7.16 -9.02
C ILE A 262 -18.07 -8.53 -9.57
N PHE A 263 -17.17 -9.52 -9.58
CA PHE A 263 -17.51 -10.90 -9.98
C PHE A 263 -18.48 -11.58 -9.02
N LYS A 264 -18.52 -11.16 -7.74
CA LYS A 264 -19.57 -11.56 -6.79
C LYS A 264 -20.91 -10.86 -7.04
N GLY A 265 -20.96 -9.89 -7.96
CA GLY A 265 -22.14 -9.10 -8.27
C GLY A 265 -22.37 -7.92 -7.33
N TYR A 266 -21.36 -7.44 -6.60
CA TYR A 266 -21.54 -6.36 -5.61
C TYR A 266 -21.12 -4.98 -6.12
N VAL A 267 -21.89 -3.97 -5.72
CA VAL A 267 -21.47 -2.56 -5.84
C VAL A 267 -20.40 -2.29 -4.79
N ILE A 268 -19.30 -1.67 -5.19
CA ILE A 268 -18.17 -1.41 -4.30
C ILE A 268 -18.19 0.03 -3.81
N GLU A 269 -17.83 0.25 -2.55
CA GLU A 269 -17.59 1.59 -2.05
C GLU A 269 -16.29 2.17 -2.64
N LYS A 270 -16.37 3.38 -3.20
CA LYS A 270 -15.22 4.04 -3.83
C LYS A 270 -14.10 4.25 -2.80
N PRO A 271 -12.90 3.68 -3.02
CA PRO A 271 -11.77 3.89 -2.11
C PRO A 271 -11.27 5.34 -2.14
N PHE A 272 -11.47 6.05 -3.25
CA PHE A 272 -11.02 7.43 -3.43
C PHE A 272 -12.18 8.34 -3.85
N LYS A 273 -12.20 9.57 -3.33
CA LYS A 273 -13.19 10.60 -3.67
C LYS A 273 -12.53 11.85 -4.25
N ASN A 274 -11.70 11.70 -5.29
CA ASN A 274 -10.91 12.79 -5.91
C ASN A 274 -10.08 13.61 -4.89
N PRO A 275 -9.27 12.95 -4.05
CA PRO A 275 -8.61 13.60 -2.91
C PRO A 275 -7.72 14.79 -3.29
N LEU A 276 -7.16 14.80 -4.51
CA LEU A 276 -6.29 15.86 -4.99
C LEU A 276 -7.05 17.13 -5.43
N LEU A 277 -8.35 17.04 -5.71
CA LEU A 277 -9.13 18.14 -6.28
C LEU A 277 -10.31 18.61 -5.41
N THR A 278 -10.74 17.81 -4.42
CA THR A 278 -11.96 18.07 -3.66
C THR A 278 -11.75 18.15 -2.15
N SER A 279 -10.53 17.92 -1.65
CA SER A 279 -10.26 17.93 -0.21
C SER A 279 -10.24 19.35 0.31
N LYS A 280 -11.11 19.65 1.29
CA LYS A 280 -11.17 20.98 1.92
C LYS A 280 -10.34 21.12 3.20
N SER A 281 -9.77 20.03 3.69
CA SER A 281 -8.92 20.02 4.89
C SER A 281 -8.08 18.75 4.98
N PRO A 282 -6.96 18.73 5.74
CA PRO A 282 -6.15 17.53 5.95
C PRO A 282 -6.96 16.35 6.51
N SER A 283 -7.85 16.59 7.47
CA SER A 283 -8.75 15.58 8.02
C SER A 283 -9.74 15.07 6.97
N ALA A 284 -10.19 15.92 6.04
CA ALA A 284 -11.02 15.47 4.92
C ALA A 284 -10.21 14.59 3.95
N PHE A 285 -8.99 15.01 3.61
CA PHE A 285 -8.08 14.28 2.73
C PHE A 285 -7.84 12.86 3.26
N TRP A 286 -7.20 12.73 4.43
CA TRP A 286 -6.82 11.43 5.00
C TRP A 286 -8.00 10.62 5.56
N GLY A 287 -9.07 11.28 6.00
CA GLY A 287 -10.20 10.61 6.65
C GLY A 287 -11.34 10.19 5.73
N ARG A 288 -11.52 10.84 4.57
CA ARG A 288 -12.72 10.64 3.74
C ARG A 288 -12.46 10.53 2.24
N HIS A 289 -11.35 11.07 1.73
CA HIS A 289 -11.12 11.18 0.29
C HIS A 289 -9.96 10.29 -0.18
N TRP A 290 -8.95 10.07 0.66
CA TRP A 290 -7.81 9.21 0.40
C TRP A 290 -8.03 7.83 1.03
N ASN A 291 -7.98 6.79 0.21
CA ASN A 291 -7.97 5.38 0.60
C ASN A 291 -8.93 5.01 1.76
N LYS A 292 -10.23 5.13 1.50
CA LYS A 292 -11.29 4.86 2.46
C LYS A 292 -11.27 3.42 2.99
N VAL A 293 -10.82 2.44 2.19
CA VAL A 293 -10.71 1.04 2.62
C VAL A 293 -9.73 0.92 3.80
N ILE A 294 -8.54 1.51 3.67
CA ILE A 294 -7.55 1.51 4.75
C ILE A 294 -8.01 2.38 5.92
N HIS A 295 -8.63 3.53 5.67
CA HIS A 295 -9.22 4.34 6.74
C HIS A 295 -10.21 3.52 7.58
N ASP A 296 -11.10 2.77 6.94
CA ASP A 296 -12.09 2.00 7.66
C ASP A 296 -11.45 0.84 8.42
N ASN A 297 -10.43 0.16 7.86
CA ASN A 297 -9.68 -0.89 8.57
C ASN A 297 -8.92 -0.34 9.79
N LEU A 298 -8.28 0.83 9.67
CA LEU A 298 -7.66 1.50 10.81
C LEU A 298 -8.69 1.93 11.85
N LYS A 299 -9.86 2.38 11.39
CA LYS A 299 -10.94 2.79 12.29
C LYS A 299 -11.44 1.61 13.12
N THR A 300 -11.74 0.48 12.49
CA THR A 300 -12.31 -0.70 13.16
C THR A 300 -11.25 -1.54 13.87
N GLY A 301 -10.04 -1.64 13.32
CA GLY A 301 -8.95 -2.46 13.85
C GLY A 301 -7.93 -1.73 14.74
N ALA A 302 -7.93 -0.41 14.81
CA ALA A 302 -6.99 0.34 15.68
C ALA A 302 -7.70 1.40 16.53
N TYR A 303 -8.40 2.34 15.88
CA TYR A 303 -9.01 3.48 16.56
C TYR A 303 -10.10 3.05 17.54
N MET A 304 -11.11 2.29 17.10
CA MET A 304 -12.23 1.89 17.95
C MET A 304 -11.79 1.02 19.14
N PRO A 305 -10.92 -0.01 18.96
CA PRO A 305 -10.35 -0.75 20.08
C PRO A 305 -9.63 0.15 21.08
N THR A 306 -8.77 1.05 20.61
CA THR A 306 -8.01 1.98 21.48
C THR A 306 -8.95 2.94 22.22
N ARG A 307 -10.01 3.41 21.57
CA ARG A 307 -11.01 4.32 22.17
C ARG A 307 -11.77 3.72 23.36
N LYS A 308 -11.81 2.39 23.49
CA LYS A 308 -12.41 1.74 24.65
C LYS A 308 -11.64 2.02 25.94
N PHE A 309 -10.34 2.33 25.83
CA PHE A 309 -9.44 2.45 26.98
C PHE A 309 -8.77 3.83 27.08
N PHE A 310 -8.59 4.53 25.96
CA PHE A 310 -7.82 5.79 25.89
C PHE A 310 -8.59 6.89 25.18
N PRO A 311 -8.34 8.19 25.46
CA PRO A 311 -9.04 9.32 24.85
C PRO A 311 -8.83 9.41 23.33
N SER A 312 -9.65 10.25 22.67
CA SER A 312 -9.70 10.31 21.21
C SER A 312 -8.38 10.66 20.53
N TRP A 313 -7.61 11.58 21.09
CA TRP A 313 -6.32 11.97 20.50
C TRP A 313 -5.29 10.83 20.54
N VAL A 314 -5.25 10.03 21.62
CA VAL A 314 -4.39 8.84 21.71
C VAL A 314 -4.79 7.81 20.65
N ALA A 315 -6.09 7.55 20.48
CA ALA A 315 -6.56 6.62 19.46
C ALA A 315 -6.24 7.07 18.03
N VAL A 316 -6.24 8.39 17.76
CA VAL A 316 -5.76 8.93 16.48
C VAL A 316 -4.26 8.65 16.32
N MET A 317 -3.44 8.96 17.33
CA MET A 317 -1.99 8.72 17.29
C MET A 317 -1.67 7.24 17.07
N VAL A 318 -2.35 6.33 17.77
CA VAL A 318 -2.19 4.87 17.60
C VAL A 318 -2.58 4.43 16.18
N ALA A 319 -3.67 4.95 15.62
CA ALA A 319 -4.07 4.61 14.26
C ALA A 319 -3.03 5.07 13.22
N PHE A 320 -2.50 6.29 13.35
CA PHE A 320 -1.45 6.79 12.45
C PHE A 320 -0.12 6.07 12.64
N PHE A 321 0.28 5.80 13.88
CA PHE A 321 1.47 5.00 14.20
C PHE A 321 1.37 3.63 13.55
N LEU A 322 0.26 2.90 13.76
CA LEU A 322 0.07 1.57 13.20
C LEU A 322 0.01 1.60 11.67
N SER A 323 -0.62 2.63 11.08
CA SER A 323 -0.59 2.84 9.63
C SER A 323 0.84 2.92 9.12
N GLY A 324 1.66 3.81 9.68
CA GLY A 324 3.03 3.98 9.23
C GLY A 324 3.94 2.80 9.53
N PHE A 325 3.74 2.13 10.67
CA PHE A 325 4.46 0.90 11.02
C PHE A 325 4.21 -0.22 10.01
N ILE A 326 2.97 -0.39 9.56
CA ILE A 326 2.61 -1.36 8.52
C ILE A 326 3.27 -1.00 7.17
N HIS A 327 3.39 0.28 6.85
CA HIS A 327 4.10 0.70 5.65
C HIS A 327 5.59 0.38 5.77
N ASP A 328 6.23 0.65 6.92
CA ASP A 328 7.64 0.28 7.15
C ASP A 328 7.83 -1.23 7.01
N TYR A 329 6.94 -2.05 7.59
CA TYR A 329 6.94 -3.50 7.39
C TYR A 329 6.85 -3.88 5.91
N THR A 330 5.97 -3.21 5.16
CA THR A 330 5.79 -3.48 3.74
C THR A 330 7.06 -3.17 2.96
N TRP A 331 7.83 -2.14 3.34
CA TRP A 331 9.12 -1.83 2.71
C TRP A 331 10.20 -2.81 3.08
N VAL A 332 10.26 -3.23 4.34
CA VAL A 332 11.19 -4.30 4.74
C VAL A 332 10.95 -5.55 3.90
N LEU A 333 9.68 -5.87 3.59
CA LEU A 333 9.35 -6.99 2.70
C LEU A 333 9.67 -6.69 1.23
N ALA A 334 9.32 -5.51 0.71
CA ALA A 334 9.57 -5.13 -0.69
C ALA A 334 11.07 -5.12 -1.04
N PHE A 335 11.91 -4.73 -0.08
CA PHE A 335 13.37 -4.69 -0.19
C PHE A 335 14.04 -5.84 0.55
N TYR A 336 13.29 -6.90 0.88
CA TYR A 336 13.87 -8.11 1.43
C TYR A 336 14.77 -8.77 0.37
N HIS A 337 15.95 -9.21 0.77
CA HIS A 337 16.92 -9.87 -0.10
C HIS A 337 17.02 -11.33 0.27
N HIS A 338 16.95 -12.19 -0.74
CA HIS A 338 16.99 -13.64 -0.57
C HIS A 338 18.32 -14.07 0.04
N GLN A 339 18.34 -15.22 0.68
CA GLN A 339 19.61 -15.78 1.15
C GLN A 339 20.55 -16.09 -0.03
N SER A 340 19.98 -16.48 -1.17
CA SER A 340 20.72 -16.76 -2.40
C SER A 340 21.43 -15.54 -3.02
N THR A 341 20.99 -14.32 -2.71
CA THR A 341 21.61 -13.08 -3.23
C THR A 341 22.70 -12.53 -2.33
N ARG A 342 22.96 -13.17 -1.19
CA ARG A 342 24.02 -12.76 -0.25
C ARG A 342 25.27 -13.55 -0.55
N ASP A 343 26.42 -12.91 -0.39
CA ASP A 343 27.70 -13.59 -0.49
C ASP A 343 27.76 -14.71 0.58
N PRO A 344 28.10 -15.96 0.20
CA PRO A 344 28.02 -17.10 1.09
C PRO A 344 29.05 -17.06 2.23
N VAL A 345 30.11 -16.25 2.10
CA VAL A 345 31.20 -16.16 3.08
C VAL A 345 30.94 -15.03 4.08
N THR A 346 30.50 -13.88 3.59
CA THR A 346 30.34 -12.64 4.36
C THR A 346 28.89 -12.40 4.79
N GLY A 347 27.91 -12.99 4.10
CA GLY A 347 26.48 -12.75 4.31
C GLY A 347 26.01 -11.35 3.89
N VAL A 348 26.91 -10.56 3.29
CA VAL A 348 26.66 -9.20 2.81
C VAL A 348 26.08 -9.27 1.40
N CYS A 349 25.19 -8.32 1.09
CA CYS A 349 24.77 -8.09 -0.28
C CYS A 349 25.23 -6.70 -0.71
N GLU A 350 26.19 -6.65 -1.63
CA GLU A 350 26.88 -5.40 -2.01
C GLU A 350 25.99 -4.44 -2.82
N ASP A 351 25.05 -4.96 -3.62
CA ASP A 351 24.13 -4.17 -4.46
C ASP A 351 22.71 -4.05 -3.89
N CYS A 352 22.55 -4.37 -2.61
CA CYS A 352 21.25 -4.41 -1.98
C CYS A 352 20.81 -3.02 -1.48
N TYR A 353 19.66 -2.56 -1.97
CA TYR A 353 19.02 -1.36 -1.42
C TYR A 353 18.50 -1.65 -0.02
N GLU A 354 18.90 -0.82 0.95
CA GLU A 354 18.38 -0.84 2.32
C GLU A 354 17.43 0.33 2.53
N SER A 355 16.15 0.02 2.82
CA SER A 355 15.19 1.04 3.23
C SER A 355 15.57 1.57 4.61
N THR A 356 15.32 2.87 4.84
CA THR A 356 15.62 3.47 6.15
C THR A 356 14.43 3.21 7.10
N PRO A 357 14.59 2.43 8.18
CA PRO A 357 13.47 2.08 9.03
C PRO A 357 12.84 3.30 9.71
N GLY A 358 11.51 3.33 9.78
CA GLY A 358 10.77 4.34 10.53
C GLY A 358 10.44 5.60 9.74
N LYS A 359 10.94 5.75 8.50
CA LYS A 359 10.60 6.88 7.62
C LYS A 359 9.10 6.98 7.42
N LEU A 360 8.43 5.85 7.17
CA LEU A 360 7.00 5.83 6.89
C LEU A 360 6.19 6.07 8.15
N THR A 361 6.59 5.47 9.27
CA THR A 361 6.03 5.79 10.59
C THR A 361 6.08 7.28 10.88
N LEU A 362 7.23 7.92 10.70
CA LEU A 362 7.38 9.37 10.93
C LEU A 362 6.55 10.21 9.95
N PHE A 363 6.44 9.80 8.68
CA PHE A 363 5.55 10.46 7.72
C PHE A 363 4.09 10.44 8.19
N PHE A 364 3.56 9.30 8.64
CA PHE A 364 2.18 9.24 9.12
C PHE A 364 1.98 9.98 10.45
N LEU A 365 2.97 9.97 11.35
CA LEU A 365 2.93 10.77 12.57
C LEU A 365 2.93 12.28 12.26
N TRP A 366 3.65 12.73 11.24
CA TRP A 366 3.56 14.10 10.73
C TRP A 366 2.12 14.43 10.31
N GLN A 367 1.45 13.55 9.56
CA GLN A 367 0.06 13.77 9.16
C GLN A 367 -0.89 13.85 10.36
N ALA A 368 -0.66 13.03 11.40
CA ALA A 368 -1.42 13.11 12.65
C ALA A 368 -1.21 14.46 13.34
N GLY A 369 0.02 14.97 13.34
CA GLY A 369 0.38 16.31 13.82
C GLY A 369 -0.36 17.40 13.05
N VAL A 370 -0.29 17.38 11.71
CA VAL A 370 -0.99 18.32 10.83
C VAL A 370 -2.50 18.34 11.10
N MET A 371 -3.13 17.17 11.22
CA MET A 371 -4.56 17.07 11.53
C MET A 371 -4.91 17.56 12.95
N THR A 372 -3.99 17.40 13.89
CA THR A 372 -4.17 17.94 15.25
C THR A 372 -4.10 19.46 15.22
N VAL A 373 -3.12 20.03 14.52
CA VAL A 373 -3.00 21.48 14.32
C VAL A 373 -4.22 22.02 13.59
N GLU A 374 -4.70 21.38 12.52
CA GLU A 374 -5.92 21.76 11.79
C GLU A 374 -7.12 21.92 12.74
N ARG A 375 -7.30 21.03 13.71
CA ARG A 375 -8.42 21.13 14.67
C ARG A 375 -8.29 22.33 15.60
N LEU A 376 -7.06 22.68 15.97
CA LEU A 376 -6.78 23.82 16.84
C LEU A 376 -6.93 25.14 16.07
N VAL A 377 -6.42 25.20 14.84
CA VAL A 377 -6.28 26.47 14.10
C VAL A 377 -7.27 26.69 12.97
N GLY A 378 -7.96 25.65 12.51
CA GLY A 378 -8.80 25.70 11.30
C GLY A 378 -9.98 26.65 11.36
N LYS A 379 -10.34 27.13 12.56
CA LYS A 379 -11.39 28.13 12.77
C LYS A 379 -10.88 29.58 12.70
N TYR A 380 -9.56 29.80 12.77
CA TYR A 380 -8.99 31.15 12.75
C TYR A 380 -9.08 31.80 11.37
N PRO A 381 -9.10 33.15 11.31
CA PRO A 381 -9.41 33.92 10.10
C PRO A 381 -8.65 33.53 8.82
N PRO A 382 -7.32 33.29 8.79
CA PRO A 382 -6.67 32.98 7.52
C PRO A 382 -7.18 31.64 6.94
N PHE A 383 -7.41 30.63 7.78
CA PHE A 383 -7.83 29.30 7.33
C PHE A 383 -9.32 29.25 6.96
N SER A 384 -10.18 29.90 7.76
CA SER A 384 -11.60 29.97 7.45
C SER A 384 -11.86 30.81 6.20
N TRP A 385 -11.13 31.90 6.01
CA TRP A 385 -11.20 32.73 4.81
C TRP A 385 -10.77 31.94 3.57
N ILE A 386 -9.64 31.22 3.62
CA ILE A 386 -9.15 30.38 2.52
C ILE A 386 -10.23 29.36 2.10
N GLY A 387 -10.82 28.66 3.06
CA GLY A 387 -11.81 27.62 2.78
C GLY A 387 -13.14 28.13 2.21
N GLN A 388 -13.48 29.39 2.46
CA GLN A 388 -14.72 30.02 1.98
C GLN A 388 -14.54 30.74 0.64
N ASN A 389 -13.37 31.34 0.40
CA ASN A 389 -13.16 32.26 -0.72
C ASN A 389 -12.35 31.67 -1.88
N LEU A 390 -11.53 30.64 -1.66
CA LEU A 390 -10.74 30.05 -2.74
C LEU A 390 -11.50 28.89 -3.43
N PRO A 391 -11.31 28.71 -4.76
CA PRO A 391 -11.80 27.53 -5.48
C PRO A 391 -11.35 26.22 -4.84
N THR A 392 -12.24 25.22 -4.86
CA THR A 392 -11.98 23.92 -4.20
C THR A 392 -10.68 23.25 -4.67
N PRO A 393 -10.32 23.25 -5.97
CA PRO A 393 -9.04 22.68 -6.41
C PRO A 393 -7.83 23.38 -5.77
N ILE A 394 -7.87 24.71 -5.61
CA ILE A 394 -6.79 25.47 -4.97
C ILE A 394 -6.69 25.09 -3.49
N VAL A 395 -7.82 25.04 -2.77
CA VAL A 395 -7.85 24.59 -1.37
C VAL A 395 -7.29 23.17 -1.25
N SER A 396 -7.66 22.27 -2.16
CA SER A 396 -7.20 20.88 -2.16
C SER A 396 -5.70 20.79 -2.40
N THR A 397 -5.14 21.58 -3.31
CA THR A 397 -3.69 21.70 -3.49
C THR A 397 -3.00 22.18 -2.21
N LEU A 398 -3.51 23.24 -1.57
CA LEU A 398 -2.97 23.74 -0.30
C LEU A 398 -3.03 22.67 0.82
N VAL A 399 -4.09 21.86 0.85
CA VAL A 399 -4.21 20.72 1.77
C VAL A 399 -3.13 19.68 1.50
N VAL A 400 -2.92 19.28 0.24
CA VAL A 400 -1.86 18.34 -0.14
C VAL A 400 -0.48 18.91 0.21
N MET A 401 -0.28 20.22 0.04
CA MET A 401 0.97 20.91 0.38
C MET A 401 1.37 20.77 1.85
N THR A 402 0.44 20.50 2.77
CA THR A 402 0.77 20.24 4.18
C THR A 402 1.53 18.92 4.39
N SER A 403 1.47 18.00 3.43
CA SER A 403 2.13 16.71 3.46
C SER A 403 3.47 16.69 2.72
N LEU A 404 3.71 17.65 1.82
CA LEU A 404 4.87 17.67 0.91
C LEU A 404 6.23 17.91 1.56
N PRO A 405 6.38 18.67 2.67
CA PRO A 405 7.70 18.86 3.27
C PRO A 405 8.41 17.56 3.60
N VAL A 406 7.66 16.53 3.99
CA VAL A 406 8.20 15.23 4.44
C VAL A 406 7.82 14.06 3.53
N SER A 407 7.26 14.33 2.34
CA SER A 407 6.77 13.25 1.47
C SER A 407 7.87 12.37 0.88
N HIS A 408 9.12 12.84 0.81
CA HIS A 408 10.26 11.99 0.43
C HIS A 408 10.49 10.87 1.46
N TRP A 409 10.05 11.01 2.71
CA TRP A 409 10.05 9.88 3.64
C TRP A 409 9.11 8.77 3.19
N PHE A 410 8.10 9.06 2.37
CA PHE A 410 7.23 8.06 1.77
C PHE A 410 7.72 7.56 0.42
N PHE A 411 8.05 8.48 -0.48
CA PHE A 411 8.32 8.15 -1.88
C PHE A 411 9.79 7.89 -2.18
N GLY A 412 10.73 8.38 -1.36
CA GLY A 412 12.16 8.30 -1.65
C GLY A 412 12.63 6.87 -1.86
N ASP A 413 12.18 5.94 -1.01
CA ASP A 413 12.54 4.54 -1.11
C ASP A 413 11.86 3.85 -2.33
N TYR A 414 10.69 4.32 -2.78
CA TYR A 414 10.09 3.84 -4.03
C TYR A 414 10.92 4.23 -5.26
N CYS A 415 11.39 5.48 -5.28
CA CYS A 415 12.20 6.02 -6.37
C CYS A 415 13.56 5.34 -6.43
N MET A 416 14.26 5.28 -5.29
CA MET A 416 15.65 4.82 -5.20
C MET A 416 15.76 3.30 -5.10
N GLY A 417 14.78 2.66 -4.47
CA GLY A 417 14.79 1.22 -4.22
C GLY A 417 14.42 0.36 -5.43
N GLY A 418 14.21 0.93 -6.62
CA GLY A 418 13.92 0.16 -7.83
C GLY A 418 12.51 -0.42 -7.91
N THR A 419 11.59 0.07 -7.08
CA THR A 419 10.21 -0.40 -7.04
C THR A 419 9.42 0.10 -8.26
N TYR A 420 9.61 1.35 -8.69
CA TYR A 420 8.98 1.85 -9.91
C TYR A 420 9.56 1.22 -11.20
N PRO A 421 10.87 0.97 -11.33
CA PRO A 421 11.38 0.09 -12.38
C PRO A 421 10.72 -1.30 -12.39
N SER A 422 10.42 -1.87 -11.21
CA SER A 422 9.75 -3.18 -11.13
C SER A 422 8.29 -3.13 -11.64
N ILE A 423 7.56 -2.03 -11.41
CA ILE A 423 6.18 -1.88 -11.93
C ILE A 423 6.16 -1.51 -13.42
N SER A 424 7.16 -0.78 -13.91
CA SER A 424 7.21 -0.31 -15.29
C SER A 424 7.24 -1.44 -16.31
N GLN A 425 7.72 -2.62 -15.90
CA GLN A 425 7.67 -3.84 -16.72
C GLN A 425 6.24 -4.31 -16.97
N SER A 426 5.30 -4.03 -16.08
CA SER A 426 3.87 -4.37 -16.23
C SER A 426 3.07 -3.33 -17.02
N LEU A 427 3.71 -2.22 -17.41
CA LEU A 427 3.10 -1.05 -18.03
C LEU A 427 3.64 -0.86 -19.45
N TRP A 428 2.87 -0.22 -20.33
CA TRP A 428 3.47 0.39 -21.52
C TRP A 428 4.22 1.65 -21.09
N ILE A 429 5.47 1.77 -21.49
CA ILE A 429 6.30 2.93 -21.11
C ILE A 429 6.95 3.56 -22.33
N VAL A 430 7.12 4.87 -22.26
CA VAL A 430 7.99 5.62 -23.17
C VAL A 430 9.33 5.79 -22.47
N ARG A 431 10.40 5.29 -23.08
CA ARG A 431 11.76 5.34 -22.53
C ARG A 431 12.72 5.88 -23.57
N LYS A 432 13.72 6.66 -23.16
CA LYS A 432 14.84 7.05 -24.02
C LYS A 432 15.68 5.79 -24.34
N LEU A 433 15.99 5.57 -25.62
CA LEU A 433 16.70 4.39 -26.13
C LEU A 433 18.22 4.50 -25.95
#